data_AF-A0A183PSX7-F1
#
_entry.id   AF-A0A183PSX7-F1
#
_cell.length_a   1.000
_cell.length_b   1.000
_cell.length_c   1.000
_cell.angle_alpha   90.00
_cell.angle_beta   90.00
_cell.angle_gamma   90.00
#
_symmetry.space_group_name_H-M   'P 1'
#
loop_
_entity.id
_entity.type
_entity.pdbx_description
1 polymer ?
#
loop_
_entity_poly.entity_id
_entity_poly.type
_entity_poly.pdbx_seq_one_letter_code
_entity_poly.pdbx_strand_id
1 'polypeptide(L)'
;MVSTNYWIDSTIYHQSNNTAIDWDASYADTTSLNYATLSTKYCDLIMRTLQKAALTANKQKSCTKVVFTPRQILIIWEKRQATTNTSSNVVGGNATIQMNTTSADVVNTTDFSNAFITTYNTSTQPNDTIQLFDLQAGRK
;
A
#
# COMPACT_ATOMS: atom_id res chain seq x y z
N MET A 1 -2.80 13.64 23.89
CA MET A 1 -3.02 12.83 22.67
C MET A 1 -1.73 12.87 21.88
N VAL A 2 -1.23 11.71 21.45
CA VAL A 2 0.02 11.60 20.69
C VAL A 2 -0.34 11.20 19.27
N SER A 3 0.11 11.97 18.29
CA SER A 3 -0.06 11.62 16.89
C SER A 3 1.20 10.95 16.39
N THR A 4 1.08 9.72 15.91
CA THR A 4 2.20 8.92 15.40
C THR A 4 1.96 8.60 13.94
N ASN A 5 2.99 8.81 13.11
CA ASN A 5 2.94 8.51 11.70
C ASN A 5 3.62 7.17 11.42
N TYR A 6 2.95 6.36 10.61
CA TYR A 6 3.46 5.13 10.04
C TYR A 6 3.48 5.26 8.54
N TRP A 7 4.25 4.41 7.88
CA TRP A 7 4.27 4.29 6.45
C TRP A 7 3.97 2.85 6.05
N ILE A 8 3.29 2.70 4.92
CA ILE A 8 3.07 1.43 4.24
C ILE A 8 3.56 1.61 2.81
N ASP A 9 4.34 0.66 2.36
CA ASP A 9 5.04 0.69 1.09
C ASP A 9 4.78 -0.63 0.36
N SER A 10 4.45 -0.55 -0.92
CA SER A 10 4.06 -1.74 -1.70
C SER A 10 4.14 -1.51 -3.20
N THR A 11 4.26 -2.60 -3.95
CA THR A 11 3.99 -2.62 -5.39
C THR A 11 2.49 -2.88 -5.62
N ILE A 12 1.84 -2.11 -6.49
CA ILE A 12 0.38 -2.19 -6.70
C ILE A 12 0.04 -3.00 -7.94
N TYR A 13 -0.88 -3.94 -7.77
CA TYR A 13 -1.34 -4.87 -8.80
C TYR A 13 -2.86 -4.78 -8.94
N HIS A 14 -3.36 -5.11 -10.12
CA HIS A 14 -4.78 -5.34 -10.35
C HIS A 14 -5.23 -6.63 -9.65
N GLN A 15 -6.36 -6.58 -8.93
CA GLN A 15 -6.91 -7.77 -8.27
C GLN A 15 -7.42 -8.83 -9.26
N SER A 16 -7.99 -8.38 -10.39
CA SER A 16 -8.72 -9.26 -11.32
C SER A 16 -7.85 -10.25 -12.08
N ASN A 17 -6.61 -9.87 -12.41
CA ASN A 17 -5.72 -10.63 -13.28
C ASN A 17 -4.30 -10.76 -12.71
N ASN A 18 -4.05 -10.25 -11.50
CA ASN A 18 -2.75 -10.31 -10.85
C ASN A 18 -1.59 -9.70 -11.66
N THR A 19 -1.87 -8.69 -12.49
CA THR A 19 -0.85 -7.94 -13.22
C THR A 19 -0.49 -6.65 -12.48
N ALA A 20 0.77 -6.25 -12.55
CA ALA A 20 1.20 -4.97 -11.98
C ALA A 20 0.53 -3.81 -12.72
N ILE A 21 0.24 -2.71 -12.02
CA ILE A 21 -0.22 -1.49 -12.66
C ILE A 21 1.00 -0.82 -13.31
N ASP A 22 0.98 -0.61 -14.62
CA ASP A 22 2.07 0.06 -15.32
C ASP A 22 2.22 1.51 -14.84
N TRP A 23 3.47 1.96 -14.73
CA TRP A 23 3.76 3.33 -14.35
C TRP A 23 3.35 4.29 -15.48
N ASP A 24 2.61 5.32 -15.10
CA ASP A 24 2.27 6.46 -15.93
C ASP A 24 2.56 7.76 -15.18
N ALA A 25 2.98 8.81 -15.89
CA ALA A 25 3.33 10.09 -15.30
C ALA A 25 2.15 10.75 -14.57
N SER A 26 0.90 10.44 -14.94
CA SER A 26 -0.29 10.95 -14.24
C SER A 26 -0.35 10.49 -12.77
N TYR A 27 0.26 9.36 -12.40
CA TYR A 27 0.34 8.94 -10.99
C TYR A 27 1.32 9.79 -10.16
N ALA A 28 2.19 10.58 -10.78
CA ALA A 28 3.00 11.56 -10.06
C ALA A 28 2.28 12.91 -9.88
N ASP A 29 1.24 13.18 -10.68
CA ASP A 29 0.45 14.41 -10.62
C ASP A 29 -0.74 14.25 -9.66
N THR A 30 -0.65 14.90 -8.49
CA THR A 30 -1.69 14.85 -7.45
C THR A 30 -3.03 15.45 -7.87
N THR A 31 -3.08 16.17 -9.00
CA THR A 31 -4.32 16.76 -9.54
C THR A 31 -4.97 15.87 -10.60
N SER A 32 -4.30 14.81 -11.04
CA SER A 32 -4.82 13.91 -12.07
C SER A 32 -5.92 13.00 -11.53
N LEU A 33 -6.88 12.65 -12.40
CA LEU A 33 -7.93 11.68 -12.07
C LEU A 33 -7.35 10.29 -11.75
N ASN A 34 -6.27 9.90 -12.42
CA ASN A 34 -5.60 8.63 -12.21
C ASN A 34 -4.98 8.54 -10.82
N TYR A 35 -4.29 9.60 -10.38
CA TYR A 35 -3.77 9.71 -9.03
C TYR A 35 -4.90 9.69 -8.00
N ALA A 36 -5.94 10.51 -8.18
CA ALA A 36 -7.05 10.59 -7.24
C ALA A 36 -7.73 9.22 -7.08
N THR A 37 -8.04 8.56 -8.19
CA THR A 37 -8.69 7.24 -8.20
C THR A 37 -7.83 6.17 -7.53
N LEU A 38 -6.54 6.10 -7.86
CA LEU A 38 -5.66 5.07 -7.32
C LEU A 38 -5.32 5.33 -5.85
N SER A 39 -5.11 6.58 -5.45
CA SER A 39 -4.82 6.96 -4.06
C SER A 39 -6.00 6.67 -3.13
N THR A 40 -7.24 6.94 -3.56
CA THR A 40 -8.45 6.55 -2.80
C THR A 40 -8.50 5.03 -2.64
N LYS A 41 -8.36 4.26 -3.73
CA LYS A 41 -8.37 2.78 -3.67
C LYS A 41 -7.28 2.24 -2.75
N TYR A 42 -6.08 2.81 -2.83
CA TYR A 42 -4.93 2.41 -2.03
C TYR A 42 -5.13 2.71 -0.53
N CYS A 43 -5.54 3.92 -0.20
CA CYS A 43 -5.88 4.29 1.18
C CYS A 43 -7.03 3.43 1.73
N ASP A 44 -8.12 3.25 0.97
CA ASP A 44 -9.28 2.49 1.39
C ASP A 44 -8.92 1.04 1.72
N LEU A 45 -8.06 0.42 0.92
CA LEU A 45 -7.54 -0.93 1.15
C LEU A 45 -6.74 -1.02 2.45
N ILE A 46 -5.81 -0.08 2.63
CA ILE A 46 -4.99 0.01 3.83
C ILE A 46 -5.86 0.22 5.07
N MET A 47 -6.83 1.14 4.99
CA MET A 47 -7.72 1.46 6.10
C MET A 47 -8.62 0.28 6.46
N ARG A 48 -9.18 -0.44 5.48
CA ARG A 48 -9.93 -1.70 5.72
C ARG A 48 -9.06 -2.77 6.38
N THR A 49 -7.82 -2.92 5.94
CA THR A 49 -6.87 -3.86 6.54
C THR A 49 -6.59 -3.48 7.99
N LEU A 50 -6.32 -2.20 8.26
CA LEU A 50 -6.08 -1.68 9.61
C LEU A 50 -7.29 -1.75 10.53
N GLN A 51 -8.52 -1.74 10.00
CA GLN A 51 -9.74 -1.97 10.77
C GLN A 51 -9.84 -3.41 11.28
N LYS A 52 -9.35 -4.37 10.48
CA LYS A 52 -9.31 -5.80 10.84
C LYS A 52 -8.08 -6.16 11.68
N ALA A 53 -7.04 -5.34 11.65
CA ALA A 53 -5.79 -5.61 12.35
C ALA A 53 -5.98 -5.54 13.86
N ALA A 54 -5.42 -6.53 14.57
CA ALA A 54 -5.44 -6.63 16.03
C ALA A 54 -4.46 -5.63 16.68
N LEU A 55 -4.64 -4.35 16.37
CA LEU A 55 -3.91 -3.24 16.99
C LEU A 55 -4.61 -2.89 18.30
N THR A 56 -3.91 -3.02 19.43
CA THR A 56 -4.41 -2.64 20.76
C THR A 56 -4.91 -1.19 20.82
N ALA A 57 -4.41 -0.33 19.93
CA ALA A 57 -4.91 1.01 19.70
C ALA A 57 -6.14 1.03 18.76
N ASN A 58 -7.34 0.86 19.32
CA ASN A 58 -8.65 1.09 18.67
C ASN A 58 -8.94 2.59 18.41
N LYS A 59 -7.93 3.35 17.95
CA LYS A 59 -8.03 4.80 17.85
C LYS A 59 -8.23 5.26 16.41
N GLN A 60 -8.56 6.54 16.25
CA GLN A 60 -8.69 7.21 14.97
C GLN A 60 -7.41 7.03 14.13
N LYS A 61 -7.58 6.38 12.98
CA LYS A 61 -6.55 6.12 11.96
C LYS A 61 -6.93 6.93 10.73
N SER A 62 -5.97 7.53 10.05
CA SER A 62 -6.21 8.24 8.79
C SER A 62 -5.05 8.00 7.82
N CYS A 63 -5.39 7.77 6.56
CA CYS A 63 -4.43 7.80 5.46
C CYS A 63 -4.25 9.27 5.05
N THR A 64 -3.15 9.89 5.45
CA THR A 64 -2.96 11.36 5.33
C THR A 64 -2.21 11.77 4.07
N LYS A 65 -1.41 10.87 3.51
CA LYS A 65 -0.63 11.12 2.30
C LYS A 65 -0.44 9.82 1.54
N VAL A 66 -0.50 9.91 0.21
CA VAL A 66 -0.07 8.85 -0.70
C VAL A 66 0.95 9.45 -1.65
N VAL A 67 1.98 8.69 -1.99
CA VAL A 67 2.94 9.03 -3.04
C VAL A 67 3.10 7.80 -3.91
N PHE A 68 2.96 7.97 -5.22
CA PHE A 68 3.28 6.93 -6.17
C PHE A 68 4.66 7.17 -6.78
N THR A 69 5.42 6.10 -6.97
CA THR A 69 6.76 6.12 -7.56
C THR A 69 6.93 4.97 -8.56
N PRO A 70 7.73 5.15 -9.62
CA PRO A 70 8.03 4.06 -10.53
C PRO A 70 8.91 3.02 -9.82
N ARG A 71 8.53 1.75 -9.89
CA ARG A 71 9.33 0.60 -9.44
C ARG A 71 9.68 -0.27 -10.63
N GLN A 72 10.94 -0.68 -10.72
CA GLN A 72 11.34 -1.65 -11.72
C GLN A 72 11.02 -3.06 -11.23
N ILE A 73 10.24 -3.81 -12.01
CA ILE A 73 10.06 -5.24 -11.81
C ILE A 73 10.58 -6.03 -13.01
N LEU A 74 11.09 -7.23 -12.74
CA LEU A 74 11.41 -8.23 -13.75
C LEU A 74 10.12 -8.96 -14.15
N ILE A 75 9.64 -8.71 -15.36
CA ILE A 75 8.49 -9.46 -15.91
C ILE A 75 9.03 -10.75 -16.51
N ILE A 76 8.96 -11.85 -15.75
CA ILE A 76 9.56 -13.14 -16.16
C ILE A 76 8.60 -13.98 -17.05
N TRP A 77 7.32 -13.63 -17.19
CA TRP A 77 6.32 -14.60 -17.69
C TRP A 77 5.65 -14.33 -19.05
N GLU A 78 5.52 -13.09 -19.53
CA GLU A 78 4.80 -12.83 -20.81
C GLU A 78 5.67 -12.34 -21.98
N LYS A 79 6.99 -12.33 -21.80
CA LYS A 79 7.95 -12.09 -22.89
C LYS A 79 8.79 -13.33 -23.20
N ARG A 80 8.20 -14.53 -23.12
CA ARG A 80 8.84 -15.77 -23.59
C ARG A 80 9.13 -15.81 -25.10
N GLN A 81 8.82 -14.74 -25.84
CA GLN A 81 9.28 -14.50 -27.21
C GLN A 81 10.36 -13.41 -27.35
N ALA A 82 10.72 -12.69 -26.28
CA ALA A 82 11.77 -11.66 -26.32
C ALA A 82 13.07 -12.22 -25.72
N THR A 83 14.14 -12.18 -26.49
CA THR A 83 15.49 -12.67 -26.18
C THR A 83 16.24 -11.85 -25.12
N THR A 84 15.56 -10.97 -24.39
CA THR A 84 16.16 -10.02 -23.45
C THR A 84 15.28 -9.80 -22.22
N ASN A 85 15.90 -9.77 -21.03
CA ASN A 85 15.26 -9.34 -19.80
C ASN A 85 14.77 -7.89 -19.95
N THR A 86 13.47 -7.68 -20.16
CA THR A 86 12.89 -6.33 -20.12
C THR A 86 12.31 -6.05 -18.75
N SER A 87 12.88 -5.06 -18.07
CA SER A 87 12.28 -4.40 -16.92
C SER A 87 11.12 -3.51 -17.37
N SER A 88 10.01 -3.52 -16.64
CA SER A 88 8.96 -2.50 -16.75
C SER A 88 8.93 -1.65 -15.49
N ASN A 89 8.57 -0.37 -15.64
CA ASN A 89 8.25 0.47 -14.50
C ASN A 89 6.78 0.26 -14.15
N VAL A 90 6.52 -0.09 -12.91
CA VAL A 90 5.18 -0.29 -12.35
C VAL A 90 4.95 0.66 -11.19
N VAL A 91 3.69 0.78 -10.77
CA VAL A 91 3.31 1.68 -9.70
C VAL A 91 3.69 1.10 -8.33
N GLY A 92 4.64 1.74 -7.68
CA GLY A 92 4.87 1.61 -6.24
C GLY A 92 4.07 2.65 -5.46
N GLY A 93 3.35 2.22 -4.43
CA GLY A 93 2.64 3.09 -3.50
C GLY A 93 3.37 3.24 -2.18
N ASN A 94 3.39 4.46 -1.65
CA ASN A 94 3.82 4.77 -0.30
C ASN A 94 2.74 5.61 0.38
N ALA A 95 2.06 5.05 1.37
CA ALA A 95 1.05 5.74 2.16
C ALA A 95 1.59 6.12 3.53
N THR A 96 1.25 7.32 4.01
CA THR A 96 1.45 7.73 5.40
C THR A 96 0.14 7.56 6.17
N ILE A 97 0.19 6.78 7.24
CA ILE A 97 -0.92 6.53 8.15
C ILE A 97 -0.67 7.27 9.45
N GLN A 98 -1.56 8.18 9.80
CA GLN A 98 -1.55 8.83 11.09
C GLN A 98 -2.45 8.05 12.04
N MET A 99 -1.92 7.71 13.21
CA MET A 99 -2.69 7.14 14.31
C MET A 99 -2.62 8.05 15.52
N ASN A 100 -3.77 8.41 16.05
CA ASN A 100 -3.83 9.24 17.25
C ASN A 100 -4.03 8.37 18.49
N THR A 101 -3.00 8.20 19.31
CA THR A 101 -3.03 7.33 20.50
C THR A 101 -2.90 8.14 21.80
N THR A 102 -2.99 7.47 22.96
CA THR A 102 -2.43 8.05 24.19
C THR A 102 -0.94 7.71 24.24
N SER A 103 -0.18 8.37 25.11
CA SER A 103 1.25 8.07 25.31
C SER A 103 1.50 6.63 25.78
N ALA A 104 0.55 6.02 26.49
CA ALA A 104 0.64 4.62 26.93
C ALA A 104 0.27 3.61 25.82
N ASP A 105 -0.46 4.04 24.79
CA ASP A 105 -0.98 3.18 23.71
C ASP A 105 -0.23 3.38 22.38
N VAL A 106 0.96 3.99 22.41
CA VAL A 106 1.75 4.17 21.17
C VAL A 106 2.20 2.80 20.69
N VAL A 107 1.62 2.37 19.56
CA VAL A 107 2.03 1.15 18.88
C VAL A 107 3.50 1.29 18.45
N ASN A 108 4.34 0.32 18.75
CA ASN A 108 5.71 0.35 18.24
C ASN A 108 5.73 -0.09 16.76
N THR A 109 6.84 0.18 16.09
CA THR A 109 6.99 -0.10 14.66
C THR A 109 6.77 -1.58 14.32
N THR A 110 7.30 -2.49 15.13
CA THR A 110 7.23 -3.93 14.91
C THR A 110 5.80 -4.44 15.02
N ASP A 111 5.09 -4.04 16.07
CA ASP A 111 3.70 -4.43 16.29
C ASP A 111 2.79 -3.89 15.19
N PHE A 112 2.99 -2.64 14.77
CA PHE A 112 2.24 -2.06 13.66
C PHE A 112 2.45 -2.86 12.36
N SER A 113 3.71 -3.11 12.02
CA SER A 113 4.08 -3.76 10.76
C SER A 113 3.60 -5.20 10.72
N ASN A 114 3.82 -5.96 11.81
CA ASN A 114 3.37 -7.34 11.93
C ASN A 114 1.86 -7.44 11.89
N ALA A 115 1.14 -6.59 12.62
CA ALA A 115 -0.31 -6.59 12.61
C ALA A 115 -0.86 -6.27 11.22
N PHE A 116 -0.34 -5.23 10.56
CA PHE A 116 -0.79 -4.86 9.21
C PHE A 116 -0.51 -5.98 8.20
N ILE A 117 0.74 -6.44 8.10
CA ILE A 117 1.15 -7.44 7.09
C ILE A 117 0.45 -8.78 7.33
N THR A 118 0.37 -9.23 8.58
CA THR A 118 -0.33 -10.50 8.91
C THR A 118 -1.81 -10.40 8.56
N THR A 119 -2.47 -9.30 8.93
CA THR A 119 -3.89 -9.11 8.61
C THR A 119 -4.12 -8.98 7.11
N TYR A 120 -3.24 -8.28 6.38
CA TYR A 120 -3.33 -8.18 4.93
C TYR A 120 -3.27 -9.56 4.27
N ASN A 121 -2.29 -10.38 4.66
CA ASN A 121 -2.07 -11.71 4.06
C ASN A 121 -3.14 -12.74 4.44
N THR A 122 -3.80 -12.58 5.60
CA THR A 122 -4.81 -13.55 6.10
C THR A 122 -6.25 -13.11 5.84
N SER A 123 -6.49 -11.83 5.53
CA SER A 123 -7.82 -11.34 5.20
C SER A 123 -8.12 -11.58 3.72
N THR A 124 -9.24 -12.23 3.43
CA THR A 124 -9.77 -12.24 2.07
C THR A 124 -10.17 -10.82 1.65
N GLN A 125 -9.77 -10.45 0.44
CA GLN A 125 -10.03 -9.13 -0.18
C GLN A 125 -10.93 -9.25 -1.43
N PRO A 126 -12.12 -9.87 -1.30
CA PRO A 126 -12.92 -10.30 -2.45
C PRO A 126 -13.55 -9.15 -3.25
N ASN A 127 -13.66 -7.95 -2.66
CA ASN A 127 -14.30 -6.79 -3.29
C ASN A 127 -13.30 -5.69 -3.69
N ASP A 128 -12.01 -5.95 -3.53
CA ASP A 128 -10.97 -4.96 -3.80
C ASP A 128 -10.61 -4.96 -5.29
N THR A 129 -10.33 -3.77 -5.85
CA THR A 129 -9.96 -3.64 -7.27
C THR A 129 -8.44 -3.70 -7.49
N ILE A 130 -7.68 -3.57 -6.40
CA ILE A 130 -6.22 -3.61 -6.37
C ILE A 130 -5.76 -4.52 -5.23
N GLN A 131 -4.53 -5.02 -5.35
CA GLN A 131 -3.78 -5.74 -4.33
C GLN A 131 -2.36 -5.22 -4.26
N LEU A 132 -1.73 -5.49 -3.12
CA LEU A 132 -0.42 -5.04 -2.72
C LEU A 132 0.53 -6.24 -2.65
N PHE A 133 1.68 -6.09 -3.29
CA PHE A 133 2.82 -6.99 -3.21
C PHE A 133 4.04 -6.25 -2.63
N ASP A 134 5.08 -7.00 -2.27
CA ASP A 134 6.32 -6.47 -1.69
C ASP A 134 6.07 -5.55 -0.48
N LEU A 135 5.07 -5.91 0.32
CA LEU A 135 4.57 -5.11 1.41
C LEU A 135 5.62 -4.87 2.49
N GLN A 136 5.86 -3.60 2.79
CA GLN A 136 6.67 -3.16 3.90
C GLN A 136 5.88 -2.12 4.70
N ALA A 137 6.09 -2.08 5.99
CA ALA A 137 5.47 -1.12 6.86
C ALA A 137 6.49 -0.68 7.92
N GLY A 138 6.28 0.52 8.45
CA GLY A 138 7.13 1.04 9.50
C GLY A 138 6.60 2.31 10.13
N ARG A 139 7.38 2.86 11.08
CA ARG A 139 7.12 4.16 11.69
C ARG A 139 7.95 5.22 10.99
N LYS A 140 7.40 6.42 10.91
CA LYS A 140 8.06 7.60 10.33
C LYS A 140 8.65 8.49 11.41
#